data_AF-A0A7X7AIT3-F1
#
_entry.id   AF-A0A7X7AIT3-F1
#
_cell.length_a   1.000
_cell.length_b   1.000
_cell.length_c   1.000
_cell.angle_alpha   90.00
_cell.angle_beta   90.00
_cell.angle_gamma   90.00
#
_symmetry.space_group_name_H-M   'P 1'
#
loop_
_entity.id
_entity.type
_entity.pdbx_description
1 polymer ?
#
loop_
_entity_poly.entity_id
_entity_poly.type
_entity_poly.pdbx_seq_one_letter_code
_entity_poly.pdbx_strand_id
1 'polypeptide(L)'
;KDLEKKSPAQLFAILKKSDPIRAKNIDAKNPVRLIRAIEICRALGSVPDTKCKIPNTKYQFLQIGIAREKEELHQRIKLNVKNRLENGMIAEVEKLKESGLSWKKIESFGLSFRLIPQFIRKEIKNEEELAEKIYLAEKNYAKRQMTWFKKDKRIKWLNNYEDIEIDVEKFLYTR
;
A
#
# COMPACT_ATOMS: atom_id res chain seq x y z
N LYS A 1 -3.25 7.30 -22.08
CA LYS A 1 -2.46 6.40 -22.96
C LYS A 1 -1.17 7.04 -23.48
N ASP A 2 -1.15 8.29 -23.95
CA ASP A 2 0.11 8.89 -24.48
C ASP A 2 1.16 9.24 -23.41
N LEU A 3 0.74 9.53 -22.19
CA LEU A 3 1.68 9.82 -21.10
C LEU A 3 2.44 8.56 -20.63
N GLU A 4 1.83 7.38 -20.74
CA GLU A 4 2.44 6.11 -20.30
C GLU A 4 3.64 5.70 -21.18
N LYS A 5 3.73 6.25 -22.39
CA LYS A 5 4.86 6.03 -23.32
C LYS A 5 6.05 6.96 -23.08
N LYS A 6 5.92 7.94 -22.18
CA LYS A 6 6.94 8.97 -21.94
C LYS A 6 7.88 8.56 -20.81
N SER A 7 9.14 8.96 -20.93
CA SER A 7 10.10 8.77 -19.85
C SER A 7 9.77 9.65 -18.63
N PRO A 8 10.22 9.29 -17.42
CA PRO A 8 10.04 10.14 -16.23
C PRO A 8 10.58 11.56 -16.43
N ALA A 9 11.69 11.73 -17.14
CA ALA A 9 12.26 13.04 -17.45
C ALA A 9 11.33 13.88 -18.37
N GLN A 10 10.74 13.26 -19.39
CA GLN A 10 9.76 13.92 -20.26
C GLN A 10 8.50 14.29 -19.50
N LEU A 11 7.99 13.39 -18.65
CA LEU A 11 6.83 13.64 -17.80
C LEU A 11 7.11 14.79 -16.82
N PHE A 12 8.28 14.81 -16.19
CA PHE A 12 8.66 15.88 -15.28
C PHE A 12 8.78 17.22 -16.01
N ALA A 13 9.33 17.26 -17.22
CA ALA A 13 9.39 18.47 -18.02
C ALA A 13 7.99 18.99 -18.39
N ILE A 14 7.05 18.10 -18.71
CA ILE A 14 5.64 18.47 -18.95
C ILE A 14 5.03 19.06 -17.68
N LEU A 15 5.17 18.38 -16.54
CA LEU A 15 4.63 18.84 -15.27
C LEU A 15 5.24 20.18 -14.84
N LYS A 16 6.55 20.37 -15.03
CA LYS A 16 7.24 21.62 -14.67
C LYS A 16 6.70 22.82 -15.45
N LYS A 17 6.21 22.61 -16.68
CA LYS A 17 5.57 23.67 -17.47
C LYS A 17 4.15 23.96 -17.00
N SER A 18 3.37 22.94 -16.65
CA SER A 18 1.97 23.12 -16.23
C SER A 18 1.81 23.55 -14.78
N ASP A 19 2.66 23.03 -13.88
CA ASP A 19 2.62 23.30 -12.46
C ASP A 19 4.05 23.34 -11.86
N PRO A 20 4.75 24.49 -11.98
CA PRO A 20 6.08 24.67 -11.43
C PRO A 20 6.15 24.51 -9.91
N ILE A 21 5.04 24.76 -9.20
CA ILE A 21 4.98 24.65 -7.75
C ILE A 21 5.01 23.17 -7.34
N ARG A 22 4.13 22.35 -7.93
CA ARG A 22 4.10 20.92 -7.67
C ARG A 22 5.40 20.24 -8.07
N ALA A 23 6.03 20.68 -9.16
CA ALA A 23 7.29 20.14 -9.64
C ALA A 23 8.45 20.25 -8.62
N LYS A 24 8.41 21.21 -7.68
CA LYS A 24 9.43 21.34 -6.62
C LYS A 24 9.40 20.19 -5.60
N ASN A 25 8.22 19.63 -5.35
CA ASN A 25 7.97 18.70 -4.23
C ASN A 25 7.54 17.30 -4.70
N ILE A 26 7.55 17.03 -6.00
CA ILE A 26 7.19 15.71 -6.55
C ILE A 26 8.44 14.89 -6.82
N ASP A 27 8.30 13.58 -6.68
CA ASP A 27 9.35 12.65 -7.08
C ASP A 27 9.45 12.59 -8.61
N ALA A 28 10.49 13.22 -9.17
CA ALA A 28 10.75 13.29 -10.61
C ALA A 28 11.06 11.93 -11.25
N LYS A 29 11.33 10.89 -10.46
CA LYS A 29 11.60 9.54 -10.95
C LYS A 29 10.38 8.62 -10.90
N ASN A 30 9.25 9.10 -10.39
CA ASN A 30 8.05 8.30 -10.23
C ASN A 30 7.02 8.59 -11.34
N PRO A 31 6.99 7.80 -12.42
CA PRO A 31 6.12 8.07 -13.57
C PRO A 31 4.63 8.08 -13.19
N VAL A 32 4.20 7.20 -12.27
CA VAL A 32 2.80 7.15 -11.82
C VAL A 32 2.37 8.46 -11.16
N ARG A 33 3.21 9.01 -10.26
CA ARG A 33 2.94 10.29 -9.61
C ARG A 33 2.95 11.45 -10.60
N LEU A 34 3.88 11.44 -11.55
CA LEU A 34 3.99 12.47 -12.58
C LEU A 34 2.78 12.47 -13.51
N ILE A 35 2.39 11.29 -14.02
CA ILE A 35 1.20 11.12 -14.87
C ILE A 35 -0.02 11.65 -14.13
N ARG A 36 -0.22 11.24 -12.87
CA ARG A 36 -1.37 11.69 -12.08
C ARG A 36 -1.38 13.21 -11.86
N ALA A 37 -0.21 13.80 -11.57
CA ALA A 37 -0.11 15.25 -11.41
C ALA A 37 -0.46 15.99 -12.71
N ILE A 38 0.02 15.50 -13.86
CA ILE A 38 -0.29 16.07 -15.18
C ILE A 38 -1.79 15.93 -15.49
N GLU A 39 -2.40 14.79 -15.18
CA GLU A 39 -3.86 14.59 -15.32
C GLU A 39 -4.67 15.59 -14.49
N ILE A 40 -4.26 15.82 -13.24
CA ILE A 40 -4.90 16.81 -12.38
C ILE A 40 -4.73 18.22 -12.95
N CYS A 41 -3.53 18.58 -13.42
CA CYS A 41 -3.30 19.89 -14.05
C CYS A 41 -4.17 20.08 -15.30
N ARG A 42 -4.37 19.03 -16.10
CA ARG A 42 -5.26 19.09 -17.28
C ARG A 42 -6.73 19.30 -16.91
N ALA A 43 -7.16 18.77 -15.77
CA ALA A 43 -8.55 18.87 -15.32
C ALA A 43 -8.83 20.15 -14.51
N LEU A 44 -7.90 20.58 -13.68
CA LEU A 44 -8.09 21.64 -12.67
C LEU A 44 -7.17 22.87 -12.86
N GLY A 45 -6.29 22.86 -13.87
CA GLY A 45 -5.28 23.90 -14.11
C GLY A 45 -3.99 23.69 -13.30
N SER A 46 -4.09 23.31 -12.03
CA SER A 46 -2.95 23.01 -11.15
C SER A 46 -3.26 21.92 -10.15
N VAL A 47 -2.24 21.29 -9.57
CA VAL A 47 -2.43 20.35 -8.47
C VAL A 47 -2.82 21.13 -7.21
N PRO A 48 -3.98 20.85 -6.59
CA PRO A 48 -4.37 21.50 -5.34
C PRO A 48 -3.31 21.31 -4.26
N ASP A 49 -3.14 22.32 -3.39
CA ASP A 49 -2.19 22.20 -2.29
C ASP A 49 -2.62 21.07 -1.35
N THR A 50 -1.74 20.07 -1.21
CA THR A 50 -1.91 18.96 -0.26
C THR A 50 -1.92 19.39 1.20
N LYS A 51 -1.54 20.64 1.51
CA LYS A 51 -1.72 21.25 2.83
C LYS A 51 -3.17 21.65 3.10
N CYS A 52 -4.12 21.39 2.19
CA CYS A 52 -5.55 21.51 2.48
C CYS A 52 -5.80 20.89 3.85
N LYS A 53 -6.16 21.77 4.79
CA LYS A 53 -6.47 21.42 6.17
C LYS A 53 -7.47 20.26 6.10
N ILE A 54 -7.18 19.18 6.81
CA ILE A 54 -8.17 18.12 7.04
C ILE A 54 -9.46 18.85 7.42
N PRO A 55 -10.58 18.63 6.70
CA PRO A 55 -11.84 19.28 7.03
C PRO A 55 -12.06 19.16 8.53
N ASN A 56 -12.45 20.26 9.18
CA ASN A 56 -12.65 20.27 10.63
C ASN A 56 -13.74 19.23 10.93
N THR A 57 -13.32 18.03 11.31
CA THR A 57 -14.21 16.90 11.56
C THR A 57 -14.96 17.21 12.85
N LYS A 58 -16.28 17.00 12.86
CA LYS A 58 -17.07 17.08 14.10
C LYS A 58 -16.75 15.91 15.04
N TYR A 59 -16.11 14.86 14.51
CA TYR A 59 -15.72 13.68 15.25
C TYR A 59 -14.33 13.82 15.83
N GLN A 60 -14.20 13.40 17.08
CA GLN A 60 -12.91 13.11 17.68
C GLN A 60 -12.55 11.66 17.36
N PHE A 61 -11.26 11.38 17.21
CA PHE A 61 -10.77 10.04 16.90
C PHE A 61 -9.72 9.64 17.94
N LEU A 62 -9.86 8.43 18.47
CA LEU A 62 -8.78 7.71 19.11
C LEU A 62 -8.09 6.84 18.06
N GLN A 63 -6.81 7.07 17.81
CA GLN A 63 -6.01 6.30 16.88
C GLN A 63 -5.08 5.37 17.66
N ILE A 64 -5.31 4.07 17.57
CA ILE A 64 -4.48 3.04 18.23
C ILE A 64 -3.68 2.29 17.17
N GLY A 65 -2.38 2.18 17.39
CA GLY A 65 -1.47 1.33 16.62
C GLY A 65 -1.07 0.12 17.45
N ILE A 66 -1.16 -1.08 16.87
CA ILE A 66 -0.72 -2.31 17.53
C ILE A 66 0.81 -2.41 17.38
N ALA A 67 1.53 -2.18 18.47
CA ALA A 67 2.97 -2.32 18.53
C ALA A 67 3.36 -3.79 18.64
N ARG A 68 4.36 -4.19 17.85
CA ARG A 68 5.00 -5.50 17.92
C ARG A 68 6.48 -5.34 17.67
N GLU A 69 7.27 -6.22 18.27
CA GLU A 69 8.67 -6.35 17.95
C GLU A 69 8.83 -6.77 16.49
N LYS A 70 9.88 -6.25 15.85
CA LYS A 70 10.09 -6.41 14.40
C LYS A 70 10.29 -7.87 14.02
N GLU A 71 11.03 -8.60 14.84
CA GLU A 71 11.34 -10.01 14.67
C GLU A 71 10.08 -10.87 14.78
N GLU A 72 9.23 -10.59 15.77
CA GLU A 72 7.93 -11.24 15.94
C GLU A 72 7.02 -10.97 14.72
N LEU A 73 6.95 -9.72 14.26
CA LEU A 73 6.17 -9.35 13.09
C LEU A 73 6.62 -10.13 11.84
N HIS A 74 7.93 -10.25 11.61
CA HIS A 74 8.45 -11.01 10.48
C HIS A 74 8.10 -12.51 10.56
N GLN A 75 8.22 -13.11 11.74
CA GLN A 75 7.84 -14.51 11.96
C GLN A 75 6.36 -14.73 11.68
N ARG A 76 5.49 -13.84 12.17
CA ARG A 76 4.04 -13.90 11.93
C ARG A 76 3.69 -13.75 10.45
N ILE A 77 4.34 -12.83 9.72
CA ILE A 77 4.13 -12.69 8.27
C ILE A 77 4.53 -14.00 7.58
N LYS A 78 5.69 -14.58 7.91
CA LYS A 78 6.15 -15.84 7.30
C LYS A 78 5.17 -17.00 7.58
N LEU A 79 4.71 -17.13 8.82
CA LEU A 79 3.70 -18.12 9.20
C LEU A 79 2.38 -17.90 8.47
N ASN A 80 1.91 -16.66 8.37
CA ASN A 80 0.66 -16.33 7.68
C ASN A 80 0.73 -16.64 6.17
N VAL A 81 1.87 -16.37 5.52
CA VAL A 81 2.09 -16.76 4.11
C VAL A 81 2.01 -18.26 3.95
N LYS A 82 2.72 -19.02 4.79
CA LYS A 82 2.68 -20.49 4.78
C LYS A 82 1.24 -21.00 4.93
N ASN A 83 0.55 -20.55 5.97
CA ASN A 83 -0.82 -20.97 6.24
C ASN A 83 -1.78 -20.65 5.09
N ARG A 84 -1.64 -19.50 4.42
CA ARG A 84 -2.49 -19.16 3.26
C ARG A 84 -2.23 -20.09 2.07
N LEU A 85 -0.97 -20.39 1.78
CA LEU A 85 -0.63 -21.31 0.70
C LEU A 85 -1.18 -22.71 0.97
N GLU A 86 -1.00 -23.21 2.20
CA GLU A 86 -1.54 -24.51 2.65
C GLU A 86 -3.08 -24.56 2.60
N ASN A 87 -3.75 -23.44 2.88
CA ASN A 87 -5.20 -23.32 2.83
C ASN A 87 -5.76 -23.06 1.41
N GLY A 88 -4.98 -23.32 0.36
CA GLY A 88 -5.48 -23.33 -1.02
C GLY A 88 -5.52 -21.97 -1.73
N MET A 89 -4.66 -21.02 -1.33
CA MET A 89 -4.57 -19.71 -2.01
C MET A 89 -4.20 -19.84 -3.50
N ILE A 90 -3.42 -20.86 -3.89
CA ILE A 90 -3.10 -21.12 -5.31
C ILE A 90 -4.37 -21.54 -6.06
N ALA A 91 -5.12 -22.49 -5.52
CA ALA A 91 -6.37 -22.96 -6.09
C ALA A 91 -7.43 -21.84 -6.20
N GLU A 92 -7.45 -20.89 -5.27
CA GLU A 92 -8.29 -19.69 -5.38
C GLU A 92 -7.95 -18.87 -6.63
N VAL A 93 -6.67 -18.66 -6.91
CA VAL A 93 -6.22 -17.90 -8.09
C VAL A 93 -6.52 -18.64 -9.40
N GLU A 94 -6.40 -19.97 -9.41
CA GLU A 94 -6.79 -20.80 -10.55
C GLU A 94 -8.29 -20.68 -10.84
N LYS A 95 -9.14 -20.79 -9.81
CA LYS A 95 -10.60 -20.61 -9.94
C LYS A 95 -10.96 -19.22 -10.47
N LEU A 96 -10.28 -18.17 -9.99
CA LEU A 96 -10.47 -16.81 -10.51
C LEU A 96 -10.11 -16.73 -12.00
N LYS A 97 -9.05 -17.42 -12.43
CA LYS A 97 -8.67 -17.47 -13.84
C LYS A 97 -9.69 -18.22 -14.69
N GLU A 98 -10.19 -19.35 -14.20
CA GLU A 98 -11.23 -20.17 -14.83
C GLU A 98 -12.55 -19.41 -14.96
N SER A 99 -12.87 -18.54 -14.00
CA SER A 99 -14.05 -17.66 -14.05
C SER A 99 -14.01 -16.61 -15.16
N GLY A 100 -12.92 -16.53 -15.93
CA GLY A 100 -12.75 -15.62 -17.06
C GLY A 100 -11.96 -14.35 -16.76
N LEU A 101 -11.42 -14.18 -15.54
CA LEU A 101 -10.59 -13.01 -15.24
C LEU A 101 -9.28 -13.02 -16.04
N SER A 102 -8.86 -11.84 -16.48
CA SER A 102 -7.53 -11.66 -17.08
C SER A 102 -6.45 -11.71 -16.01
N TRP A 103 -5.25 -12.18 -16.37
CA TRP A 103 -4.09 -12.15 -15.47
C TRP A 103 -3.84 -10.77 -14.89
N LYS A 104 -3.91 -9.73 -15.73
CA LYS A 104 -3.77 -8.34 -15.31
C LYS A 104 -4.77 -7.93 -14.22
N LYS A 105 -6.01 -8.45 -14.28
CA LYS A 105 -7.03 -8.17 -13.26
C LYS A 105 -6.71 -8.90 -11.96
N ILE A 106 -6.35 -10.17 -12.01
CA ILE A 106 -5.96 -10.96 -10.84
C ILE A 106 -4.74 -10.34 -10.16
N GLU A 107 -3.69 -10.02 -10.92
CA GLU A 107 -2.45 -9.41 -10.43
C GLU A 107 -2.67 -8.04 -9.75
N SER A 108 -3.83 -7.40 -9.96
CA SER A 108 -4.18 -6.14 -9.31
C SER A 108 -4.77 -6.29 -7.90
N PHE A 109 -5.12 -7.51 -7.47
CA PHE A 109 -5.82 -7.74 -6.19
C PHE A 109 -4.92 -7.67 -4.96
N GLY A 110 -3.61 -7.79 -5.12
CA GLY A 110 -2.68 -7.69 -4.00
C GLY A 110 -1.31 -8.28 -4.27
N LEU A 111 -0.46 -8.29 -3.24
CA LEU A 111 0.94 -8.73 -3.34
C LEU A 111 1.05 -10.21 -3.72
N SER A 112 0.32 -11.09 -3.02
CA SER A 112 0.31 -12.53 -3.31
C SER A 112 -0.36 -12.82 -4.65
N PHE A 113 -1.48 -12.15 -4.95
CA PHE A 113 -2.19 -12.29 -6.23
C PHE A 113 -1.38 -11.78 -7.44
N ARG A 114 -0.33 -10.99 -7.22
CA ARG A 114 0.62 -10.63 -8.27
C ARG A 114 1.66 -11.72 -8.54
N LEU A 115 2.01 -12.51 -7.52
CA LEU A 115 3.08 -13.52 -7.59
C LEU A 115 2.55 -14.91 -7.96
N ILE A 116 1.37 -15.29 -7.48
CA ILE A 116 0.76 -16.59 -7.78
C ILE A 116 0.54 -16.80 -9.29
N PRO A 117 0.06 -15.82 -10.08
CA PRO A 117 0.00 -15.95 -11.53
C PRO A 117 1.35 -16.21 -12.20
N GLN A 118 2.45 -15.71 -11.64
CA GLN A 118 3.80 -15.97 -12.14
C GLN A 118 4.20 -17.41 -11.86
N PHE A 119 3.83 -17.93 -10.68
CA PHE A 119 4.00 -19.35 -10.35
C PHE A 119 3.18 -20.27 -11.26
N ILE A 120 1.89 -19.98 -11.47
CA ILE A 120 1.01 -20.74 -12.37
C ILE A 120 1.56 -20.73 -13.82
N ARG A 121 2.13 -19.60 -14.24
CA ARG A 121 2.78 -19.45 -15.57
C ARG A 121 4.21 -20.02 -15.62
N LYS A 122 4.68 -20.70 -14.57
CA LYS A 122 6.02 -21.33 -14.45
C LYS A 122 7.19 -20.34 -14.50
N GLU A 123 6.95 -19.07 -14.20
CA GLU A 123 7.99 -18.03 -14.05
C GLU A 123 8.66 -18.09 -12.66
N ILE A 124 7.98 -18.67 -11.67
CA ILE A 124 8.51 -19.02 -10.35
C ILE A 124 8.58 -20.55 -10.29
N LYS A 125 9.71 -21.11 -9.86
CA LYS A 125 10.04 -22.52 -10.10
C LYS A 125 9.32 -23.48 -9.18
N ASN A 126 9.12 -23.09 -7.92
CA ASN A 126 8.52 -23.94 -6.90
C ASN A 126 7.78 -23.10 -5.84
N GLU A 127 7.02 -23.78 -4.99
CA GLU A 127 6.22 -23.14 -3.95
C GLU A 127 7.07 -22.47 -2.86
N GLU A 128 8.26 -23.00 -2.59
CA GLU A 128 9.20 -22.39 -1.62
C GLU A 128 9.67 -21.00 -2.09
N GLU A 129 10.04 -20.89 -3.37
CA GLU A 129 10.42 -19.62 -4.00
C GLU A 129 9.23 -18.65 -4.03
N LEU A 130 8.03 -19.14 -4.30
CA LEU A 130 6.80 -18.35 -4.24
C LEU A 130 6.57 -17.80 -2.82
N ALA A 131 6.63 -18.67 -1.81
CA ALA A 131 6.43 -18.31 -0.41
C ALA A 131 7.44 -17.24 0.05
N GLU A 132 8.72 -17.40 -0.29
CA GLU A 132 9.75 -16.42 0.05
C GLU A 132 9.52 -15.07 -0.65
N LYS A 133 9.13 -15.08 -1.93
CA LYS A 133 8.80 -13.83 -2.66
C LYS A 133 7.59 -13.11 -2.05
N ILE A 134 6.54 -13.85 -1.67
CA ILE A 134 5.36 -13.28 -1.00
C ILE A 134 5.76 -12.69 0.35
N TYR A 135 6.50 -13.46 1.16
CA TYR A 135 7.00 -13.01 2.46
C TYR A 135 7.80 -11.71 2.34
N LEU A 136 8.77 -11.63 1.40
CA LEU A 136 9.57 -10.42 1.20
C LEU A 136 8.71 -9.24 0.75
N ALA A 137 7.73 -9.46 -0.13
CA ALA A 137 6.82 -8.42 -0.58
C ALA A 137 5.98 -7.86 0.57
N GLU A 138 5.42 -8.73 1.43
CA GLU A 138 4.60 -8.37 2.58
C GLU A 138 5.41 -7.74 3.71
N LYS A 139 6.62 -8.25 4.00
CA LYS A 139 7.57 -7.63 4.93
C LYS A 139 7.91 -6.20 4.51
N ASN A 140 8.20 -5.99 3.22
CA ASN A 140 8.47 -4.65 2.69
C ASN A 140 7.23 -3.76 2.74
N TYR A 141 6.03 -4.32 2.56
CA TYR A 141 4.78 -3.60 2.72
C TYR A 141 4.53 -3.18 4.17
N ALA A 142 4.70 -4.08 5.13
CA ALA A 142 4.62 -3.81 6.57
C ALA A 142 5.61 -2.70 6.98
N LYS A 143 6.86 -2.75 6.49
CA LYS A 143 7.84 -1.67 6.70
C LYS A 143 7.35 -0.32 6.19
N ARG A 144 6.74 -0.28 4.99
CA ARG A 144 6.16 0.96 4.43
C ARG A 144 4.98 1.46 5.25
N GLN A 145 4.10 0.57 5.70
CA GLN A 145 2.99 0.91 6.59
C GLN A 145 3.51 1.53 7.89
N MET A 146 4.48 0.91 8.55
CA MET A 146 5.11 1.45 9.76
C MET A 146 5.78 2.81 9.52
N THR A 147 6.46 2.98 8.39
CA THR A 147 7.05 4.28 8.02
C THR A 147 5.99 5.36 7.82
N TRP A 148 4.82 4.98 7.31
CA TRP A 148 3.70 5.90 7.11
C TRP A 148 3.04 6.26 8.45
N PHE A 149 2.68 5.27 9.26
CA PHE A 149 2.03 5.49 10.56
C PHE A 149 2.92 6.21 11.57
N LYS A 150 4.25 5.98 11.58
CA LYS A 150 5.19 6.69 12.47
C LYS A 150 5.23 8.22 12.28
N LYS A 151 4.75 8.71 11.12
CA LYS A 151 4.65 10.16 10.86
C LYS A 151 3.46 10.79 11.58
N ASP A 152 2.41 10.02 11.88
CA ASP A 152 1.24 10.50 12.58
C ASP A 152 1.47 10.40 14.09
N LYS A 153 1.74 11.55 14.73
CA LYS A 153 2.01 11.64 16.18
C LYS A 153 0.77 11.44 17.04
N ARG A 154 -0.42 11.37 16.44
CA ARG A 154 -1.69 11.13 17.15
C ARG A 154 -1.92 9.66 17.48
N ILE A 155 -1.19 8.75 16.82
CA ILE A 155 -1.32 7.31 17.02
C ILE A 155 -0.69 6.93 18.36
N LYS A 156 -1.50 6.35 19.25
CA LYS A 156 -1.04 5.70 20.48
C LYS A 156 -0.64 4.27 20.18
N TRP A 157 0.62 3.93 20.39
CA TRP A 157 1.16 2.60 20.10
C TRP A 157 1.11 1.74 21.36
N LEU A 158 0.31 0.68 21.32
CA LEU A 158 0.04 -0.23 22.44
C LEU A 158 0.31 -1.68 22.02
N ASN A 159 0.84 -2.50 22.93
CA ASN A 159 1.29 -3.87 22.61
C ASN A 159 0.46 -4.98 23.29
N ASN A 160 -0.48 -4.63 24.16
CA ASN A 160 -1.36 -5.55 24.87
C ASN A 160 -2.81 -5.06 24.81
N TYR A 161 -3.76 -5.97 25.08
CA TYR A 161 -5.18 -5.71 24.91
C TYR A 161 -5.73 -4.85 26.06
N GLU A 162 -5.21 -5.06 27.26
CA GLU A 162 -5.62 -4.40 28.49
C GLU A 162 -5.41 -2.87 28.40
N ASP A 163 -4.24 -2.43 27.95
CA ASP A 163 -3.95 -1.00 27.74
C ASP A 163 -4.83 -0.38 26.65
N ILE A 164 -5.14 -1.16 25.61
CA ILE A 164 -6.03 -0.73 24.52
C ILE A 164 -7.43 -0.48 25.08
N GLU A 165 -7.95 -1.42 25.87
CA GLU A 165 -9.26 -1.33 26.50
C GLU A 165 -9.36 -0.11 27.42
N ILE A 166 -8.36 0.10 28.29
CA ILE A 166 -8.28 1.28 29.16
C ILE A 166 -8.34 2.59 28.36
N ASP A 167 -7.59 2.68 27.26
CA ASP A 167 -7.57 3.89 26.43
C ASP A 167 -8.88 4.12 25.67
N VAL A 168 -9.54 3.04 25.25
CA VAL A 168 -10.88 3.07 24.63
C VAL A 168 -11.93 3.52 25.64
N GLU A 169 -11.94 2.95 26.84
CA GLU A 169 -12.87 3.34 27.91
C GLU A 169 -12.72 4.82 28.28
N LYS A 170 -11.47 5.29 28.46
CA LYS A 170 -11.19 6.71 28.73
C LYS A 170 -11.71 7.62 27.63
N PHE A 171 -11.54 7.22 26.38
CA PHE A 171 -12.00 8.01 25.24
C PHE A 171 -13.53 8.05 25.11
N LEU A 172 -14.22 6.97 25.47
CA LEU A 172 -15.67 6.88 25.37
C LEU A 172 -16.40 7.52 26.56
N TYR A 173 -15.88 7.35 27.79
CA TYR A 173 -16.64 7.64 29.02
C TYR A 173 -16.03 8.72 29.91
N THR A 174 -14.76 9.10 29.75
CA THR A 174 -14.12 10.14 30.58
C THR A 174 -14.21 11.52 29.92
N ARG A 175 -15.36 11.84 29.33
CA ARG A 175 -15.68 13.21 28.89
C ARG A 175 -16.53 13.94 29.92
#